data_AF-F0FD13-F1
#
_entry.id   AF-F0FD13-F1
#
_cell.length_a   1.000
_cell.length_b   1.000
_cell.length_c   1.000
_cell.angle_alpha   90.00
_cell.angle_beta   90.00
_cell.angle_gamma   90.00
#
_symmetry.space_group_name_H-M   'P 1'
#
loop_
_entity.id
_entity.type
_entity.pdbx_description
1 polymer ?
#
loop_
_entity_poly.entity_id
_entity_poly.type
_entity_poly.pdbx_seq_one_letter_code
_entity_poly.pdbx_strand_id
1 'polypeptide(L)' 'MDPEKVKGTLEMHQSNPSGVCISCISGITNDAAKEGIFLQFSKKYPDLKIVVTSVEREGVRKVGRLNFTIQNGKYLK' A
#
# COMPACT_ATOMS: atom_id res chain seq x y z
N MET A 1 18.81 -7.27 -9.30
CA MET A 1 18.06 -6.18 -9.96
C MET A 1 18.25 -4.94 -9.12
N ASP A 2 18.63 -3.83 -9.73
CA ASP A 2 18.87 -2.56 -9.05
C ASP A 2 17.52 -1.91 -8.67
N PRO A 3 17.19 -1.75 -7.38
CA PRO A 3 15.87 -1.27 -6.97
C PRO A 3 15.55 0.15 -7.46
N GLU A 4 16.56 1.01 -7.59
CA GLU A 4 16.43 2.39 -8.09
C GLU A 4 16.11 2.43 -9.58
N LYS A 5 16.40 1.35 -10.32
CA LYS A 5 16.02 1.24 -11.74
C LYS A 5 14.59 0.75 -11.94
N VAL A 6 13.91 0.31 -10.88
CA VAL A 6 12.53 -0.15 -10.93
C VAL A 6 11.60 1.05 -10.82
N LYS A 7 11.04 1.44 -11.95
CA LYS A 7 10.17 2.60 -12.09
C LYS A 7 8.88 2.23 -12.83
N GLY A 8 7.85 3.03 -12.64
CA GLY A 8 6.55 2.84 -13.28
C GLY A 8 5.42 2.81 -12.27
N THR A 9 4.28 2.21 -12.66
CA THR A 9 3.12 2.04 -11.78
C THR A 9 2.81 0.56 -11.63
N LEU A 10 2.77 0.08 -10.38
CA LEU A 10 2.21 -1.21 -10.02
C LEU A 10 0.77 -1.00 -9.54
N GLU A 11 -0.18 -1.47 -10.33
CA GLU A 11 -1.60 -1.47 -9.95
C GLU A 11 -1.96 -2.82 -9.33
N MET A 12 -2.52 -2.79 -8.13
CA MET A 12 -2.95 -3.97 -7.39
C MET A 12 -4.41 -3.86 -7.01
N HIS A 13 -5.22 -4.80 -7.46
CA HIS A 13 -6.61 -4.93 -7.03
C HIS A 13 -6.77 -6.13 -6.10
N GLN A 14 -7.25 -5.89 -4.88
CA GLN A 14 -7.42 -6.91 -3.87
C GLN A 14 -8.86 -7.42 -3.84
N SER A 15 -9.00 -8.74 -3.75
CA SER A 15 -10.30 -9.40 -3.59
C SER A 15 -10.88 -9.29 -2.18
N ASN A 16 -10.16 -8.70 -1.21
CA ASN A 16 -10.64 -8.54 0.16
C ASN A 16 -11.53 -7.30 0.29
N PRO A 17 -12.87 -7.46 0.46
CA PRO A 17 -13.80 -6.34 0.54
C PRO A 17 -13.66 -5.50 1.82
N SER A 18 -13.00 -6.03 2.85
CA SER A 18 -12.75 -5.28 4.09
C SER A 18 -11.58 -4.29 3.97
N GLY A 19 -10.88 -4.28 2.84
CA GLY A 19 -9.74 -3.41 2.56
C GLY A 19 -8.39 -3.96 3.03
N VAL A 20 -7.34 -3.18 2.77
CA VAL A 20 -5.98 -3.52 3.14
C VAL A 20 -5.80 -3.51 4.66
N CYS A 21 -5.28 -4.61 5.20
CA CYS A 21 -5.14 -4.82 6.63
C CYS A 21 -4.28 -3.73 7.31
N ILE A 22 -4.59 -3.35 8.55
CA ILE A 22 -3.87 -2.29 9.28
C ILE A 22 -2.38 -2.63 9.42
N SER A 23 -2.04 -3.89 9.70
CA SER A 23 -0.65 -4.34 9.78
C SER A 23 0.08 -4.27 8.44
N CYS A 24 -0.62 -4.39 7.32
CA CYS A 24 -0.06 -4.29 5.98
C CYS A 24 0.44 -2.88 5.66
N ILE A 25 -0.24 -1.86 6.19
CA ILE A 25 0.05 -0.43 6.00
C ILE A 25 0.70 0.24 7.23
N SER A 26 1.05 -0.56 8.24
CA SER A 26 1.68 -0.08 9.46
C SER A 26 3.00 0.63 9.16
N GLY A 27 3.33 1.64 9.96
CA GLY A 27 4.56 2.41 9.81
C GLY A 27 4.46 3.58 8.81
N ILE A 28 3.54 3.58 7.84
CA ILE A 28 3.54 4.60 6.76
C ILE A 28 3.34 6.02 7.31
N THR A 29 2.55 6.18 8.39
CA THR A 29 2.31 7.48 9.05
C THR A 29 2.73 7.49 10.52
N ASN A 30 3.38 6.42 10.99
CA ASN A 30 3.81 6.28 12.37
C ASN A 30 5.16 5.55 12.41
N ASP A 31 6.24 6.31 12.43
CA ASP A 31 7.61 5.77 12.38
C ASP A 31 7.98 4.91 13.61
N ALA A 32 7.22 4.98 14.70
CA ALA A 32 7.40 4.13 15.87
C ALA A 32 6.78 2.72 15.71
N ALA A 33 5.92 2.52 14.71
CA ALA A 33 5.28 1.23 14.45
C ALA A 33 6.16 0.32 13.58
N LYS A 34 6.03 -1.00 13.77
CA LYS A 34 6.67 -1.97 12.87
C LYS A 34 6.20 -1.75 11.44
N GLU A 35 7.14 -1.70 10.51
CA GLU A 35 6.84 -1.46 9.09
C GLU A 35 5.99 -2.60 8.51
N GLY A 36 4.86 -2.24 7.91
CA GLY A 36 4.04 -3.14 7.12
C GLY A 36 4.64 -3.38 5.74
N ILE A 37 4.08 -4.35 5.02
CA ILE A 37 4.59 -4.78 3.71
C ILE A 37 4.61 -3.63 2.69
N PHE A 38 3.61 -2.75 2.70
CA PHE A 38 3.54 -1.64 1.74
C PHE A 38 4.63 -0.60 1.98
N LEU A 39 4.97 -0.32 3.24
CA LEU A 39 6.06 0.59 3.58
C LEU A 39 7.40 0.01 3.14
N GLN A 40 7.67 -1.25 3.51
CA GLN A 40 8.91 -1.94 3.17
C GLN A 40 9.10 -2.02 1.65
N PHE A 41 8.05 -2.41 0.92
CA PHE A 41 8.10 -2.55 -0.53
C PHE A 41 8.31 -1.19 -1.23
N SER A 42 7.61 -0.14 -0.77
CA SER A 42 7.74 1.20 -1.34
C SER A 42 9.10 1.86 -1.04
N LYS A 43 9.70 1.59 0.13
CA LYS A 43 11.07 2.02 0.44
C LYS A 43 12.12 1.26 -0.38
N LYS A 44 11.89 -0.04 -0.61
CA LYS A 44 12.78 -0.86 -1.44
C LYS A 44 12.83 -0.37 -2.88
N TYR A 45 11.68 0.04 -3.45
CA TYR A 45 11.56 0.54 -4.82
C TYR A 45 11.06 1.99 -4.81
N PRO A 46 11.93 2.98 -4.53
CA PRO A 46 11.52 4.36 -4.24
C PRO A 46 10.84 5.04 -5.44
N ASP A 47 11.21 4.66 -6.67
CA ASP A 47 10.67 5.23 -7.91
C ASP A 47 9.46 4.46 -8.48
N LEU A 48 9.02 3.41 -7.79
CA LEU A 48 7.81 2.67 -8.15
C LEU A 48 6.58 3.27 -7.46
N LYS A 49 5.62 3.74 -8.25
CA LYS A 49 4.29 4.14 -7.76
C LYS A 49 3.44 2.88 -7.56
N ILE A 50 2.91 2.67 -6.37
CA ILE A 50 2.05 1.51 -6.06
C ILE A 50 0.64 2.02 -5.82
N VAL A 51 -0.30 1.61 -6.67
CA VAL A 51 -1.72 1.94 -6.57
C VAL A 51 -2.45 0.70 -6.10
N VAL A 52 -3.09 0.78 -4.94
CA VAL A 52 -3.81 -0.34 -4.35
C VAL A 52 -5.29 0.01 -4.29
N THR A 53 -6.10 -0.92 -4.78
CA THR A 53 -7.55 -0.86 -4.67
C THR A 53 -8.07 -2.16 -4.07
N SER A 54 -9.28 -2.11 -3.51
CA SER A 54 -9.96 -3.28 -2.98
C SER A 54 -11.34 -3.38 -3.61
N VAL A 55 -11.82 -4.60 -3.85
CA VAL A 55 -13.20 -4.82 -4.28
C VAL A 55 -14.17 -4.19 -3.28
N GLU A 56 -15.22 -3.53 -3.77
CA GLU A 56 -16.30 -3.04 -2.91
C GLU A 56 -17.46 -4.04 -2.93
N ARG A 57 -17.91 -4.45 -1.74
CA ARG A 57 -19.07 -5.33 -1.59
C ARG A 57 -20.02 -4.73 -0.56
N GLU A 58 -21.28 -4.59 -0.95
CA GLU A 58 -22.34 -4.11 -0.07
C GLU A 58 -22.52 -5.02 1.15
N GLY A 59 -22.85 -4.42 2.30
CA GLY A 59 -23.04 -5.15 3.56
C GLY A 59 -21.75 -5.65 4.23
N VAL A 60 -20.57 -5.48 3.62
CA VAL A 60 -19.29 -5.82 4.26
C VAL A 60 -18.72 -4.62 5.03
N ARG A 61 -18.36 -4.85 6.30
CA ARG A 61 -17.67 -3.85 7.12
C ARG A 61 -16.27 -3.58 6.58
N LYS A 62 -15.99 -2.30 6.31
CA LYS A 62 -14.69 -1.77 5.92
C LYS A 62 -13.85 -1.58 7.19
N VAL A 63 -12.76 -2.33 7.33
CA VAL A 63 -11.86 -2.29 8.50
C VAL A 63 -10.51 -1.70 8.12
N GLY A 64 -10.03 -2.06 6.93
CA GLY A 64 -8.79 -1.58 6.35
C GLY A 64 -8.97 -0.37 5.44
N ARG A 65 -7.86 0.06 4.84
CA ARG A 65 -7.88 1.12 3.82
C ARG A 65 -8.25 0.50 2.47
N LEU A 66 -9.31 0.98 1.84
CA LEU A 66 -9.80 0.41 0.57
C LEU A 66 -8.87 0.74 -0.60
N ASN A 67 -8.57 2.02 -0.74
CA ASN A 67 -7.81 2.54 -1.87
C ASN A 67 -6.72 3.47 -1.34
N PHE A 68 -5.50 3.33 -1.87
CA PHE A 68 -4.42 4.28 -1.64
C PHE A 68 -3.35 4.16 -2.71
N THR A 69 -2.59 5.25 -2.84
CA THR A 69 -1.35 5.25 -3.61
C THR A 69 -0.19 5.50 -2.65
N ILE A 70 0.90 4.76 -2.80
CA ILE A 70 2.14 4.95 -2.04
C ILE A 70 3.33 5.01 -3.00
N GLN A 71 4.28 5.90 -2.71
CA GLN A 71 5.58 5.97 -3.39
C GLN A 71 6.64 6.44 -2.38
N ASN A 72 7.83 5.85 -2.46
CA ASN A 72 8.95 6.12 -1.55
C ASN A 72 8.54 6.20 -0.06
N GLY A 73 7.74 5.22 0.38
CA GLY A 73 7.29 5.10 1.77
C GLY A 73 6.24 6.13 2.21
N LYS A 74 5.70 6.96 1.30
CA LYS A 74 4.72 8.00 1.62
C LYS A 74 3.45 7.82 0.82
N TYR A 75 2.30 8.06 1.47
CA TYR A 75 1.05 8.17 0.72
C TYR A 75 1.12 9.34 -0.25
N LEU A 76 0.67 9.11 -1.48
CA LEU A 76 0.43 10.16 -2.44
C LEU A 76 -1.00 10.70 -2.25
N LYS A 77 -1.16 12.02 -2.34
CA LYS A 77 -2.45 12.71 -2.29
C LYS A 77 -3.27 12.41 -3.54
#